data_AF-A0A3N5UW37-F1
#
_entry.id   AF-A0A3N5UW37-F1
#
_cell.length_a   1.000
_cell.length_b   1.000
_cell.length_c   1.000
_cell.angle_alpha   90.00
_cell.angle_beta   90.00
_cell.angle_gamma   90.00
#
_symmetry.space_group_name_H-M   'P 1'
#
loop_
_entity.id
_entity.type
_entity.pdbx_description
1 polymer ?
#
loop_
_entity_poly.entity_id
_entity_poly.type
_entity_poly.pdbx_seq_one_letter_code
_entity_poly.pdbx_strand_id
1 'polypeptide(L)'
;MSTIVGSVFVTIILTSLLSSYNQAFAQEQFLTYEDITTGISIQFPSDWEKSVNLDNFVTFRAQPETDTRVYPAALGLKIQDLASQNVSLQEVTKVQISELKATNPNLKLLESTSTTLADKPAHKVVFSATDNNQVERKAMQLWTVIDDKAILITYKA
;
A
#
# COMPACT_ATOMS: atom_id res chain seq x y z
N MET A 1 25.40 -25.37 75.22
CA MET A 1 25.41 -26.79 74.75
C MET A 1 24.27 -26.95 73.74
N SER A 2 24.28 -28.06 72.97
CA SER A 2 23.36 -28.54 71.91
C SER A 2 21.93 -27.93 71.84
N THR A 3 21.25 -27.64 70.71
CA THR A 3 21.04 -28.32 69.40
C THR A 3 20.28 -29.66 69.48
N ILE A 4 19.32 -30.01 68.63
CA ILE A 4 18.76 -29.36 67.41
C ILE A 4 17.23 -29.07 67.61
N VAL A 5 16.20 -29.22 66.76
CA VAL A 5 15.97 -29.76 65.39
C VAL A 5 14.73 -29.09 64.76
N GLY A 6 14.76 -28.83 63.44
CA GLY A 6 13.56 -28.57 62.60
C GLY A 6 13.01 -27.12 62.58
N SER A 7 12.30 -26.67 61.54
CA SER A 7 11.98 -27.32 60.25
C SER A 7 11.96 -26.30 59.10
N VAL A 8 12.24 -26.75 57.88
CA VAL A 8 12.20 -25.92 56.66
C VAL A 8 10.80 -25.98 56.05
N PHE A 9 10.19 -24.82 55.82
CA PHE A 9 9.10 -24.67 54.85
C PHE A 9 9.59 -23.83 53.68
N VAL A 10 9.62 -24.44 52.49
CA VAL A 10 10.05 -23.79 51.25
C VAL A 10 8.97 -22.81 50.80
N THR A 11 9.25 -21.51 50.91
CA THR A 11 8.43 -20.50 50.24
C THR A 11 8.74 -20.55 48.74
N ILE A 12 7.89 -21.23 47.97
CA ILE A 12 7.89 -21.09 46.51
C ILE A 12 7.39 -19.69 46.21
N ILE A 13 8.32 -18.73 46.12
CA ILE A 13 8.04 -17.46 45.46
C ILE A 13 7.84 -17.80 43.99
N LEU A 14 6.59 -17.89 43.57
CA LEU A 14 6.23 -17.93 42.17
C LEU A 14 6.58 -16.57 41.58
N THR A 15 7.85 -16.39 41.20
CA THR A 15 8.26 -15.32 40.32
C THR A 15 7.58 -15.58 38.98
N SER A 16 6.35 -15.07 38.84
CA SER A 16 5.79 -14.79 37.54
C SER A 16 6.84 -13.96 36.82
N LEU A 17 7.46 -14.57 35.80
CA LEU A 17 8.29 -13.82 34.88
C LEU A 17 7.35 -12.81 34.24
N LEU A 18 7.45 -11.57 34.70
CA LEU A 18 7.11 -10.40 33.93
C LEU A 18 8.13 -10.32 32.79
N SER A 19 8.01 -11.28 31.87
CA SER A 19 8.23 -11.08 30.47
C SER A 19 7.29 -9.96 30.07
N SER A 20 7.73 -8.73 30.31
CA SER A 20 7.28 -7.55 29.60
C SER A 20 7.58 -7.84 28.14
N TYR A 21 6.62 -8.52 27.50
CA TYR A 21 6.65 -8.84 26.09
C TYR A 21 6.50 -7.52 25.38
N ASN A 22 7.64 -6.87 25.19
CA ASN A 22 7.80 -5.70 24.35
C ASN A 22 7.52 -6.16 22.92
N GLN A 23 6.23 -6.29 22.61
CA GLN A 23 5.73 -5.74 21.36
C GLN A 23 6.10 -4.26 21.41
N ALA A 24 7.34 -3.97 20.98
CA ALA A 24 7.60 -2.73 20.30
C ALA A 24 6.64 -2.75 19.12
N PHE A 25 5.45 -2.15 19.31
CA PHE A 25 4.64 -1.72 18.21
C PHE A 25 5.57 -0.87 17.35
N ALA A 26 5.94 -1.40 16.19
CA ALA A 26 6.71 -0.65 15.22
C ALA A 26 5.82 0.55 14.88
N GLN A 27 6.17 1.72 15.42
CA GLN A 27 5.48 2.94 15.09
C GLN A 27 5.66 3.11 13.58
N GLU A 28 4.58 3.03 12.82
CA GLU A 28 4.62 3.12 11.36
C GLU A 28 5.24 4.47 10.99
N GLN A 29 6.52 4.43 10.62
CA GLN A 29 7.26 5.57 10.14
C GLN A 29 6.97 5.68 8.65
N PHE A 30 6.68 6.90 8.19
CA PHE A 30 6.41 7.18 6.79
C PHE A 30 7.53 8.06 6.23
N LEU A 31 8.02 7.69 5.06
CA LEU A 31 8.90 8.52 4.25
C LEU A 31 8.06 9.28 3.23
N THR A 32 8.42 10.54 2.97
CA THR A 32 7.83 11.32 1.88
C THR A 32 8.67 11.11 0.62
N TYR A 33 8.03 10.70 -0.47
CA TYR A 33 8.53 10.91 -1.82
C TYR A 33 7.98 12.24 -2.34
N GLU A 34 8.81 12.98 -3.07
CA GLU A 34 8.47 14.25 -3.71
C GLU A 34 9.10 14.27 -5.10
N ASP A 35 8.31 14.59 -6.13
CA ASP A 35 8.78 14.97 -7.46
C ASP A 35 8.64 16.48 -7.63
N ILE A 36 9.76 17.17 -7.45
CA ILE A 36 9.87 18.63 -7.57
C ILE A 36 9.48 19.11 -8.99
N THR A 37 9.58 18.25 -10.01
CA THR A 37 9.24 18.56 -11.40
C THR A 37 7.74 18.70 -11.63
N THR A 38 6.93 17.95 -10.87
CA THR A 38 5.47 17.91 -11.00
C THR A 38 4.73 18.47 -9.79
N GLY A 39 5.45 18.78 -8.70
CA GLY A 39 4.89 19.27 -7.44
C GLY A 39 4.15 18.20 -6.64
N ILE A 40 4.33 16.92 -6.98
CA ILE A 40 3.58 15.80 -6.40
C ILE A 40 4.38 15.14 -5.28
N SER A 41 3.77 15.01 -4.11
CA SER A 41 4.31 14.29 -2.95
C SER A 41 3.39 13.17 -2.50
N ILE A 42 3.96 12.07 -2.00
CA ILE A 42 3.22 10.95 -1.41
C ILE A 42 4.01 10.34 -0.24
N GLN A 43 3.29 9.95 0.82
CA GLN A 43 3.88 9.22 1.94
C GLN A 43 3.73 7.71 1.75
N PHE A 44 4.79 6.98 2.09
CA PHE A 44 4.85 5.52 2.03
C PHE A 44 5.58 4.95 3.27
N PRO A 45 5.31 3.71 3.72
CA PRO A 45 5.95 3.15 4.90
C PRO A 45 7.48 3.06 4.74
N SER A 46 8.24 3.35 5.80
CA SER A 46 9.70 3.52 5.73
C SER A 46 10.48 2.24 5.48
N ASP A 47 9.86 1.08 5.71
CA ASP A 47 10.40 -0.25 5.43
C ASP A 47 10.17 -0.71 3.98
N TRP A 48 9.36 0.03 3.20
CA TRP A 48 9.08 -0.29 1.80
C TRP A 48 10.21 0.19 0.87
N GLU A 49 10.59 -0.67 -0.08
CA GLU A 49 11.56 -0.33 -1.13
C GLU A 49 10.91 0.60 -2.17
N LYS A 50 11.62 1.67 -2.56
CA LYS A 50 11.21 2.59 -3.62
C LYS A 50 12.01 2.34 -4.90
N SER A 51 11.36 1.87 -5.96
CA SER A 51 11.88 1.89 -7.33
C SER A 51 11.32 3.08 -8.12
N VAL A 52 12.13 3.62 -9.04
CA VAL A 52 11.68 4.52 -10.10
C VAL A 52 11.99 3.84 -11.43
N ASN A 53 10.94 3.53 -12.19
CA ASN A 53 11.05 2.85 -13.46
C ASN A 53 11.12 3.86 -14.62
N LEU A 54 11.25 3.36 -15.85
CA LEU A 54 11.04 4.17 -17.06
C LEU A 54 9.63 4.80 -17.06
N ASP A 55 9.46 5.86 -17.85
CA ASP A 55 8.23 6.66 -17.97
C ASP A 55 7.72 7.24 -16.64
N ASN A 56 8.65 7.59 -15.74
CA ASN A 56 8.40 8.19 -14.41
C ASN A 56 7.43 7.40 -13.53
N PHE A 57 7.30 6.09 -13.73
CA PHE A 57 6.47 5.24 -12.88
C PHE A 57 7.21 4.87 -11.59
N VAL A 58 6.80 5.46 -10.47
CA VAL A 58 7.36 5.20 -9.14
C VAL A 58 6.60 4.05 -8.49
N THR A 59 7.32 3.12 -7.87
CA THR A 59 6.73 1.99 -7.14
C THR A 59 7.33 1.90 -5.75
N PHE A 60 6.48 1.89 -4.74
CA PHE A 60 6.81 1.56 -3.35
C PHE A 60 6.35 0.12 -3.08
N ARG A 61 7.18 -0.70 -2.44
CA ARG A 61 6.90 -2.13 -2.23
C ARG A 61 7.25 -2.60 -0.82
N ALA A 62 6.33 -3.30 -0.16
CA ALA A 62 6.61 -3.99 1.09
C ALA A 62 7.73 -5.03 0.94
N GLN A 63 8.40 -5.35 2.03
CA GLN A 63 9.37 -6.44 2.07
C GLN A 63 8.69 -7.77 1.68
N PRO A 64 9.36 -8.68 0.94
CA PRO A 64 8.81 -9.98 0.60
C PRO A 64 8.41 -10.79 1.84
N GLU A 65 7.21 -11.36 1.83
CA GLU A 65 6.80 -12.30 2.87
C GLU A 65 7.60 -13.61 2.78
N THR A 66 7.69 -14.33 3.91
CA THR A 66 8.35 -15.64 3.98
C THR A 66 7.58 -16.72 3.21
N ASP A 67 6.29 -16.51 2.95
CA ASP A 67 5.50 -17.30 2.01
C ASP A 67 5.52 -16.64 0.61
N THR A 68 6.32 -17.20 -0.29
CA THR A 68 6.49 -16.69 -1.68
C THR A 68 5.23 -16.79 -2.55
N ARG A 69 4.12 -17.35 -2.03
CA ARG A 69 2.80 -17.33 -2.68
C ARG A 69 2.06 -16.01 -2.43
N VAL A 70 2.38 -15.30 -1.34
CA VAL A 70 1.85 -13.97 -1.05
C VAL A 70 2.66 -12.95 -1.82
N TYR A 71 1.97 -12.05 -2.52
CA TYR A 71 2.65 -10.95 -3.22
C TYR A 71 2.78 -9.79 -2.24
N PRO A 72 4.00 -9.35 -1.88
CA PRO A 72 4.16 -8.22 -0.97
C PRO A 72 3.47 -6.99 -1.55
N ALA A 73 2.77 -6.27 -0.67
CA ALA A 73 1.94 -5.11 -1.02
C ALA A 73 2.74 -4.07 -1.80
N ALA A 74 2.08 -3.42 -2.76
CA ALA A 74 2.72 -2.46 -3.64
C ALA A 74 1.81 -1.27 -3.97
N LEU A 75 2.42 -0.09 -3.97
CA LEU A 75 1.80 1.19 -4.33
C LEU A 75 2.56 1.76 -5.53
N GLY A 76 1.88 1.85 -6.68
CA GLY A 76 2.41 2.46 -7.90
C GLY A 76 1.83 3.86 -8.11
N LEU A 77 2.68 4.84 -8.36
CA LEU A 77 2.33 6.21 -8.75
C LEU A 77 2.78 6.43 -10.20
N LYS A 78 1.82 6.75 -11.08
CA LYS A 78 2.07 7.24 -12.43
C LYS A 78 1.59 8.69 -12.54
N ILE A 79 2.40 9.52 -13.16
CA ILE A 79 2.03 10.88 -13.55
C ILE A 79 2.07 10.91 -15.08
N GLN A 80 1.05 11.48 -15.72
CA GLN A 80 0.94 11.51 -17.17
C GLN A 80 0.42 12.87 -17.64
N ASP A 81 1.21 13.55 -18.46
CA ASP A 81 0.79 14.77 -19.14
C ASP A 81 -0.38 14.50 -20.10
N LEU A 82 -1.36 15.39 -20.10
CA LEU A 82 -2.55 15.31 -20.93
C LEU A 82 -2.31 16.05 -22.26
N ALA A 83 -2.66 15.42 -23.37
CA ALA A 83 -2.40 15.95 -24.73
C ALA A 83 -3.19 17.24 -25.08
N SER A 84 -4.04 17.71 -24.17
CA SER A 84 -4.71 19.02 -24.22
C SER A 84 -4.91 19.54 -22.82
N GLN A 85 -4.85 20.86 -22.67
CA GLN A 85 -5.40 21.54 -21.50
C GLN A 85 -6.92 21.30 -21.43
N ASN A 86 -7.49 21.29 -20.21
CA ASN A 86 -8.92 21.11 -19.93
C ASN A 86 -9.52 19.72 -20.21
N VAL A 87 -8.74 18.65 -20.37
CA VAL A 87 -9.28 17.27 -20.40
C VAL A 87 -9.91 16.96 -19.04
N SER A 88 -11.18 16.54 -19.03
CA SER A 88 -11.92 16.33 -17.79
C SER A 88 -11.59 15.02 -17.08
N LEU A 89 -11.80 14.98 -15.76
CA LEU A 89 -11.74 13.73 -14.98
C LEU A 89 -12.69 12.65 -15.54
N GLN A 90 -13.83 13.03 -16.13
CA GLN A 90 -14.76 12.07 -16.74
C GLN A 90 -14.18 11.41 -17.99
N GLU A 91 -13.44 12.16 -18.81
CA GLU A 91 -12.74 11.62 -19.98
C GLU A 91 -11.57 10.72 -19.58
N VAL A 92 -10.77 11.14 -18.59
CA VAL A 92 -9.72 10.29 -18.00
C VAL A 92 -10.31 9.00 -17.44
N THR A 93 -11.41 9.06 -16.68
CA THR A 93 -12.15 7.89 -16.19
C THR A 93 -12.61 6.97 -17.33
N LYS A 94 -13.12 7.53 -18.44
CA LYS A 94 -13.54 6.74 -19.60
C LYS A 94 -12.35 6.03 -20.25
N VAL A 95 -11.20 6.71 -20.40
CA VAL A 95 -9.97 6.13 -20.94
C VAL A 95 -9.43 5.04 -20.02
N GLN A 96 -9.23 5.33 -18.73
CA GLN A 96 -8.66 4.38 -17.75
C GLN A 96 -9.52 3.12 -17.57
N ILE A 97 -10.85 3.24 -17.52
CA ILE A 97 -11.74 2.06 -17.47
C ILE A 97 -11.70 1.25 -18.78
N SER A 98 -11.38 1.87 -19.90
CA SER A 98 -11.21 1.18 -21.20
C SER A 98 -9.86 0.45 -21.26
N GLU A 99 -8.77 1.13 -20.87
CA GLU A 99 -7.42 0.57 -20.80
C GLU A 99 -7.35 -0.61 -19.82
N LEU A 100 -7.96 -0.50 -18.64
CA LEU A 100 -8.08 -1.59 -17.67
C LEU A 100 -8.70 -2.85 -18.28
N LYS A 101 -9.83 -2.72 -18.97
CA LYS A 101 -10.55 -3.84 -19.60
C LYS A 101 -9.79 -4.43 -20.79
N ALA A 102 -9.12 -3.58 -21.58
CA ALA A 102 -8.34 -4.03 -22.73
C ALA A 102 -7.07 -4.79 -22.30
N THR A 103 -6.41 -4.33 -21.23
CA THR A 103 -5.19 -4.97 -20.67
C THR A 103 -5.48 -6.18 -19.78
N ASN A 104 -6.70 -6.29 -19.23
CA ASN A 104 -7.11 -7.38 -18.36
C ASN A 104 -8.46 -7.97 -18.84
N PRO A 105 -8.48 -8.88 -19.85
CA PRO A 105 -9.73 -9.41 -20.41
C PRO A 105 -10.64 -10.12 -19.39
N ASN A 106 -10.07 -10.68 -18.32
CA ASN A 106 -10.78 -11.35 -17.23
C ASN A 106 -11.23 -10.40 -16.10
N LEU A 107 -11.13 -9.08 -16.28
CA LEU A 107 -11.36 -8.10 -15.22
C LEU A 107 -12.82 -8.07 -14.75
N LYS A 108 -13.01 -8.25 -13.44
CA LYS A 108 -14.28 -8.06 -12.75
C LYS A 108 -14.23 -6.73 -12.01
N LEU A 109 -15.01 -5.76 -12.46
CA LEU A 109 -15.13 -4.46 -11.78
C LEU A 109 -16.03 -4.65 -10.54
N LEU A 110 -15.49 -4.42 -9.35
CA LEU A 110 -16.15 -4.64 -8.06
C LEU A 110 -16.69 -3.33 -7.47
N GLU A 111 -15.99 -2.22 -7.70
CA GLU A 111 -16.41 -0.86 -7.33
C GLU A 111 -15.98 0.13 -8.43
N SER A 112 -16.78 1.17 -8.65
CA SER A 112 -16.42 2.33 -9.47
C SER A 112 -17.16 3.56 -8.94
N THR A 113 -16.48 4.41 -8.18
CA THR A 113 -17.07 5.47 -7.36
C THR A 113 -16.29 6.78 -7.43
N SER A 114 -17.01 7.91 -7.41
CA SER A 114 -16.39 9.23 -7.19
C SER A 114 -15.85 9.33 -5.76
N THR A 115 -14.71 9.99 -5.59
CA THR A 115 -14.06 10.21 -4.30
C THR A 115 -13.21 11.50 -4.34
N THR A 116 -12.31 11.70 -3.38
CA THR A 116 -11.31 12.78 -3.40
C THR A 116 -9.90 12.25 -3.21
N LEU A 117 -8.92 13.00 -3.71
CA LEU A 117 -7.49 12.77 -3.51
C LEU A 117 -6.80 14.14 -3.40
N ALA A 118 -6.09 14.40 -2.29
CA ALA A 118 -5.52 15.72 -1.98
C ALA A 118 -6.52 16.89 -2.18
N ASP A 119 -7.74 16.70 -1.65
CA ASP A 119 -8.90 17.61 -1.78
C ASP A 119 -9.35 17.96 -3.21
N LYS A 120 -8.81 17.27 -4.22
CA LYS A 120 -9.30 17.33 -5.61
C LYS A 120 -10.34 16.23 -5.85
N PRO A 121 -11.33 16.44 -6.74
CA PRO A 121 -12.18 15.36 -7.23
C PRO A 121 -11.35 14.22 -7.82
N ALA A 122 -11.70 13.00 -7.50
CA ALA A 122 -11.03 11.80 -7.98
C ALA A 122 -12.05 10.70 -8.31
N HIS A 123 -11.61 9.70 -9.07
CA HIS A 123 -12.40 8.50 -9.32
C HIS A 123 -11.63 7.28 -8.82
N LYS A 124 -12.32 6.40 -8.08
CA LYS A 124 -11.78 5.15 -7.55
C LYS A 124 -12.44 3.98 -8.27
N VAL A 125 -11.65 2.96 -8.59
CA VAL A 125 -12.13 1.63 -8.96
C VAL A 125 -11.49 0.58 -8.06
N VAL A 126 -12.27 -0.44 -7.72
CA VAL A 126 -11.77 -1.69 -7.15
C VAL A 126 -12.14 -2.80 -8.11
N PHE A 127 -11.21 -3.67 -8.46
CA PHE A 127 -11.43 -4.76 -9.40
C PHE A 127 -10.66 -6.00 -8.99
N SER A 128 -11.01 -7.14 -9.59
CA SER A 128 -10.14 -8.32 -9.62
C SER A 128 -9.78 -8.69 -11.05
N ALA A 129 -8.58 -9.25 -11.22
CA ALA A 129 -8.06 -9.72 -12.50
C ALA A 129 -7.11 -10.91 -12.28
N THR A 130 -7.00 -11.76 -13.29
CA THR A 130 -6.03 -12.86 -13.34
C THR A 130 -4.63 -12.32 -13.63
N ASP A 131 -3.63 -12.68 -12.82
CA ASP A 131 -2.22 -12.32 -13.08
C ASP A 131 -1.52 -13.32 -14.02
N ASN A 132 -0.25 -13.05 -14.36
CA ASN A 132 0.55 -13.92 -15.22
C ASN A 132 0.66 -15.36 -14.70
N ASN A 133 0.65 -15.54 -13.37
CA ASN A 133 0.69 -16.84 -12.69
C ASN A 133 -0.69 -17.50 -12.55
N GLN A 134 -1.71 -17.02 -13.27
CA GLN A 134 -3.09 -17.51 -13.29
C GLN A 134 -3.85 -17.36 -11.95
N VAL A 135 -3.41 -16.48 -11.05
CA VAL A 135 -4.07 -16.19 -9.78
C VAL A 135 -4.98 -14.97 -9.94
N GLU A 136 -6.25 -15.09 -9.56
CA GLU A 136 -7.12 -13.92 -9.42
C GLU A 136 -6.71 -13.10 -8.18
N ARG A 137 -6.24 -11.87 -8.39
CA ARG A 137 -5.97 -10.90 -7.30
C ARG A 137 -6.88 -9.69 -7.40
N LYS A 138 -7.07 -9.01 -6.27
CA LYS A 138 -7.75 -7.73 -6.21
C LYS A 138 -6.74 -6.59 -6.38
N ALA A 139 -7.22 -5.48 -6.92
CA ALA A 139 -6.47 -4.23 -7.02
C ALA A 139 -7.42 -3.06 -6.81
N MET A 140 -6.86 -1.96 -6.31
CA MET A 140 -7.54 -0.66 -6.26
C MET A 140 -6.75 0.31 -7.13
N GLN A 141 -7.46 1.13 -7.90
CA GLN A 141 -6.90 2.30 -8.56
C GLN A 141 -7.69 3.55 -8.20
N LEU A 142 -6.98 4.65 -8.04
CA LEU A 142 -7.53 5.98 -7.93
C LEU A 142 -6.86 6.87 -8.98
N TRP A 143 -7.60 7.79 -9.56
CA TRP A 143 -7.01 8.85 -10.37
C TRP A 143 -7.72 10.19 -10.19
N THR A 144 -6.94 11.26 -10.35
CA THR A 144 -7.40 12.65 -10.37
C THR A 144 -6.75 13.39 -11.54
N VAL A 145 -7.25 14.58 -11.85
CA VAL A 145 -6.65 15.51 -12.79
C VAL A 145 -6.27 16.77 -12.03
N ILE A 146 -5.00 17.16 -12.12
CA ILE A 146 -4.48 18.41 -11.57
C ILE A 146 -3.78 19.15 -12.70
N ASP A 147 -4.22 20.38 -12.97
CA ASP A 147 -3.78 21.23 -14.07
C ASP A 147 -3.81 20.51 -15.43
N ASP A 148 -2.66 20.20 -16.04
CA ASP A 148 -2.56 19.46 -17.31
C ASP A 148 -2.11 17.99 -17.13
N LYS A 149 -2.24 17.42 -15.93
CA LYS A 149 -1.73 16.07 -15.61
C LYS A 149 -2.80 15.15 -15.02
N ALA A 150 -2.82 13.91 -15.49
CA ALA A 150 -3.50 12.82 -14.82
C ALA A 150 -2.54 12.15 -13.82
N ILE A 151 -2.99 12.05 -12.56
CA ILE A 151 -2.24 11.37 -11.48
C ILE A 151 -2.98 10.07 -11.19
N LEU A 152 -2.30 8.93 -11.38
CA LEU A 152 -2.84 7.59 -11.21
C LEU A 152 -2.11 6.89 -10.06
N ILE A 153 -2.86 6.43 -9.07
CA ILE A 153 -2.38 5.63 -7.95
C ILE A 153 -2.95 4.22 -8.07
N THR A 154 -2.09 3.20 -7.98
CA THR A 154 -2.46 1.78 -8.01
C THR A 154 -2.01 1.09 -6.73
N TYR A 155 -2.93 0.48 -5.98
CA TYR A 155 -2.62 -0.34 -4.82
C TYR A 155 -2.93 -1.82 -5.08
N LYS A 156 -2.03 -2.71 -4.67
CA LYS A 156 -2.15 -4.16 -4.77
C LYS A 156 -1.63 -4.84 -3.51
N ALA A 157 -2.32 -5.90 -3.07
CA ALA A 157 -1.95 -6.90 -2.08
C ALA A 157 -2.72 -8.19 -2.41
#